data_AF-A0A9W9YIW2-F1
#
_entry.id   AF-A0A9W9YIW2-F1
#
_cell.length_a   1.000
_cell.length_b   1.000
_cell.length_c   1.000
_cell.angle_alpha   90.00
_cell.angle_beta   90.00
_cell.angle_gamma   90.00
#
_symmetry.space_group_name_H-M   'P 1'
#
loop_
_entity.id
_entity.type
_entity.pdbx_description
1 polymer ?
#
loop_
_entity_poly.entity_id
_entity_poly.type
_entity_poly.pdbx_seq_one_letter_code
_entity_poly.pdbx_strand_id
1 'polypeptide(L)'
;MGNKMAAWVASYSGFAGNLVHLPTVEQLSPRVFRILGCNPSPYTLQGTNTYLVGTGRSRILIDTGSGGSNEYVANLKEVLSTNKSSIQEILITHWHPDHVGGICDVLNKCTENPGHLKISKLPQEGVAEEISGNTGNKYSYLKDGDKIVTEGATLKVFPHSWSHNRSHDTLSGRGKCCLFGRLHLRCLRIFFTYMKSLEVILNLSPHLIYPGHGPVVEEAVTKIKEYIEHRNTREKQILEALGEDPENLITSMDIVKKVYVDTPWHLHKAAENNVNHHLTKLEKEGRVRKFTLIYCFNR
;
A
#
# COMPACT_ATOMS: atom_id res chain seq x y z
N MET A 1 -7.82 0.65 -32.95
CA MET A 1 -6.86 0.73 -31.83
C MET A 1 -7.64 0.81 -30.52
N GLY A 2 -8.18 -0.32 -30.07
CA GLY A 2 -8.97 -0.39 -28.84
C GLY A 2 -8.66 -1.71 -28.16
N ASN A 3 -7.79 -1.68 -27.15
CA ASN A 3 -7.62 -2.73 -26.14
C ASN A 3 -6.45 -2.39 -25.18
N LYS A 4 -6.63 -1.41 -24.28
CA LYS A 4 -5.74 -1.20 -23.12
C LYS A 4 -6.46 -0.70 -21.85
N MET A 5 -7.80 -0.71 -21.83
CA MET A 5 -8.63 -0.17 -20.73
C MET A 5 -9.04 -1.21 -19.66
N ALA A 6 -8.78 -2.51 -19.86
CA ALA A 6 -9.39 -3.57 -19.05
C ALA A 6 -8.68 -3.92 -17.71
N ALA A 7 -7.49 -3.38 -17.41
CA ALA A 7 -6.73 -3.82 -16.24
C ALA A 7 -6.98 -3.03 -14.94
N TRP A 8 -7.57 -1.84 -15.01
CA TRP A 8 -7.62 -0.92 -13.85
C TRP A 8 -9.02 -0.68 -13.27
N VAL A 9 -10.07 -1.07 -13.99
CA VAL A 9 -11.45 -1.17 -13.47
C VAL A 9 -11.65 -2.49 -12.68
N ALA A 10 -10.65 -3.38 -12.71
CA ALA A 10 -10.65 -4.69 -12.06
C ALA A 10 -10.56 -4.65 -10.52
N SER A 11 -10.33 -3.49 -9.90
CA SER A 11 -10.48 -3.39 -8.44
C SER A 11 -11.93 -3.27 -7.99
N TYR A 12 -12.89 -3.34 -8.93
CA TYR A 12 -14.29 -3.08 -8.63
C TYR A 12 -15.29 -3.80 -9.55
N SER A 13 -14.92 -4.17 -10.78
CA SER A 13 -15.62 -5.23 -11.56
C SER A 13 -14.85 -6.53 -11.41
N GLY A 14 -15.54 -7.62 -11.09
CA GLY A 14 -14.96 -8.95 -10.92
C GLY A 14 -13.89 -9.29 -11.96
N PHE A 15 -12.78 -9.82 -11.46
CA PHE A 15 -11.67 -10.43 -12.19
C PHE A 15 -12.08 -11.07 -13.54
N ALA A 16 -11.54 -10.53 -14.64
CA ALA A 16 -11.53 -11.18 -15.95
C ALA A 16 -10.15 -11.11 -16.61
N GLY A 17 -9.09 -11.24 -15.80
CA GLY A 17 -7.76 -11.61 -16.25
C GLY A 17 -7.25 -12.71 -15.34
N ASN A 18 -6.75 -13.82 -15.92
CA ASN A 18 -6.12 -14.88 -15.13
C ASN A 18 -4.93 -14.27 -14.38
N LEU A 19 -5.06 -14.15 -13.06
CA LEU A 19 -3.95 -13.80 -12.20
C LEU A 19 -2.82 -14.81 -12.44
N VAL A 20 -1.59 -14.31 -12.50
CA VAL A 20 -0.41 -15.18 -12.51
C VAL A 20 -0.44 -16.04 -11.25
N HIS A 21 -0.21 -17.34 -11.40
CA HIS A 21 -0.07 -18.23 -10.27
C HIS A 21 1.15 -17.84 -9.45
N LEU A 22 0.97 -17.64 -8.14
CA LEU A 22 2.04 -17.39 -7.19
C LEU A 22 2.11 -18.57 -6.22
N PRO A 23 3.26 -19.26 -6.09
CA PRO A 23 3.41 -20.27 -5.06
C PRO A 23 3.28 -19.63 -3.66
N THR A 24 2.72 -20.41 -2.73
CA THR A 24 2.46 -20.00 -1.34
C THR A 24 3.74 -19.65 -0.59
N VAL A 25 4.84 -20.33 -0.92
CA VAL A 25 6.20 -20.02 -0.46
C VAL A 25 7.13 -19.94 -1.67
N GLU A 26 7.94 -18.88 -1.74
CA GLU A 26 8.94 -18.72 -2.80
C GLU A 26 10.20 -18.05 -2.25
N GLN A 27 11.38 -18.60 -2.54
CA GLN A 27 12.64 -17.91 -2.29
C GLN A 27 12.95 -16.99 -3.48
N LEU A 28 12.65 -15.71 -3.34
CA LEU A 28 12.82 -14.71 -4.41
C LEU A 28 14.28 -14.28 -4.62
N SER A 29 15.11 -14.44 -3.60
CA SER A 29 16.56 -14.21 -3.66
C SER A 29 17.26 -14.94 -2.49
N PRO A 30 18.60 -14.99 -2.45
CA PRO A 30 19.32 -15.53 -1.28
C PRO A 30 18.96 -14.88 0.07
N ARG A 31 18.33 -13.70 0.06
CA ARG A 31 17.99 -12.90 1.25
C ARG A 31 16.50 -12.78 1.53
N VAL A 32 15.63 -13.18 0.60
CA VAL A 32 14.20 -12.85 0.66
C VAL A 32 13.37 -14.08 0.33
N PHE A 33 12.56 -14.49 1.29
CA PHE A 33 11.45 -15.41 1.08
C PHE A 33 10.15 -14.61 1.02
N ARG A 34 9.27 -14.94 0.07
CA ARG A 34 7.87 -14.52 0.06
C ARG A 34 7.02 -15.65 0.61
N ILE A 35 6.17 -15.34 1.56
CA ILE A 35 5.13 -16.23 2.07
C ILE A 35 3.80 -15.54 1.83
N LEU A 36 2.89 -16.18 1.08
CA LEU A 36 1.55 -15.63 0.87
C LEU A 36 0.75 -15.76 2.16
N GLY A 37 0.01 -14.71 2.52
CA GLY A 37 -0.92 -14.68 3.64
C GLY A 37 -2.14 -15.60 3.48
N CYS A 38 -2.25 -16.31 2.34
CA CYS A 38 -3.33 -17.23 2.00
C CYS A 38 -4.73 -16.62 2.20
N ASN A 39 -4.87 -15.35 1.80
CA ASN A 39 -6.05 -14.51 1.98
C ASN A 39 -6.47 -13.84 0.65
N PRO A 40 -6.78 -14.60 -0.42
CA PRO A 40 -7.09 -14.04 -1.73
C PRO A 40 -8.41 -13.26 -1.72
N SER A 41 -8.45 -12.13 -2.43
CA SER A 41 -9.64 -11.28 -2.55
C SER A 41 -9.47 -10.28 -3.70
N PRO A 42 -10.55 -9.55 -4.10
CA PRO A 42 -10.44 -8.41 -5.02
C PRO A 42 -9.42 -7.34 -4.62
N TYR A 43 -9.05 -7.26 -3.33
CA TYR A 43 -8.14 -6.24 -2.82
C TYR A 43 -6.73 -6.77 -2.54
N THR A 44 -6.62 -8.05 -2.19
CA THR A 44 -5.37 -8.73 -1.86
C THR A 44 -4.83 -9.58 -3.01
N LEU A 45 -5.56 -9.67 -4.13
CA LEU A 45 -5.22 -10.50 -5.29
C LEU A 45 -5.07 -11.99 -4.90
N GLN A 46 -3.91 -12.58 -5.14
CA GLN A 46 -3.56 -13.95 -4.68
C GLN A 46 -3.43 -14.04 -3.15
N GLY A 47 -3.24 -12.92 -2.47
CA GLY A 47 -2.98 -12.82 -1.03
C GLY A 47 -1.98 -11.72 -0.69
N THR A 48 -1.87 -11.38 0.58
CA THR A 48 -0.80 -10.50 1.07
C THR A 48 0.54 -11.20 0.89
N ASN A 49 1.49 -10.53 0.24
CA ASN A 49 2.87 -10.96 0.24
C ASN A 49 3.52 -10.55 1.56
N THR A 50 3.83 -11.51 2.43
CA THR A 50 4.72 -11.26 3.56
C THR A 50 6.13 -11.67 3.19
N TYR A 51 7.12 -11.02 3.79
CA TYR A 51 8.53 -11.26 3.44
C TYR A 51 9.38 -11.58 4.65
N LEU A 52 10.12 -12.69 4.58
CA LEU A 52 11.17 -13.00 5.54
C LEU A 52 12.53 -12.60 4.95
N VAL A 53 13.20 -11.65 5.60
CA VAL A 53 14.37 -10.95 5.09
C VAL A 53 15.60 -11.20 5.95
N GLY A 54 16.70 -11.58 5.30
CA GLY A 54 18.00 -11.82 5.91
C GLY A 54 18.61 -13.16 5.47
N THR A 55 19.91 -13.34 5.70
CA THR A 55 20.63 -14.60 5.45
C THR A 55 20.82 -15.42 6.72
N GLY A 56 20.89 -14.75 7.86
CA GLY A 56 21.25 -15.36 9.14
C GLY A 56 20.15 -16.16 9.82
N ARG A 57 20.45 -16.56 11.06
CA ARG A 57 19.55 -17.30 11.95
C ARG A 57 18.46 -16.43 12.58
N SER A 58 18.54 -15.12 12.47
CA SER A 58 17.47 -14.21 12.91
C SER A 58 17.15 -13.28 11.74
N ARG A 59 15.87 -13.26 11.33
CA ARG A 59 15.43 -12.60 10.09
C ARG A 59 14.24 -11.69 10.36
N ILE A 60 14.12 -10.62 9.59
CA ILE A 60 13.04 -9.65 9.72
C ILE A 60 11.81 -10.17 8.98
N LEU A 61 10.65 -10.21 9.64
CA LEU A 61 9.38 -10.48 8.98
C LEU A 61 8.69 -9.16 8.60
N ILE A 62 8.24 -9.02 7.36
CA ILE A 62 7.53 -7.84 6.87
C ILE A 62 6.09 -8.23 6.56
N ASP A 63 5.16 -7.55 7.23
CA ASP A 63 3.71 -7.83 7.28
C ASP A 63 3.34 -9.23 7.79
N THR A 64 2.07 -9.41 8.16
CA THR A 64 1.60 -10.65 8.80
C THR A 64 0.31 -11.23 8.21
N GLY A 65 -0.22 -10.67 7.12
CA GLY A 65 -1.47 -11.15 6.53
C GLY A 65 -2.71 -10.72 7.33
N SER A 66 -3.88 -11.25 6.95
CA SER A 66 -5.18 -10.94 7.60
C SER A 66 -5.40 -11.60 8.96
N GLY A 67 -4.57 -12.58 9.34
CA GLY A 67 -4.82 -13.46 10.49
C GLY A 67 -5.86 -14.55 10.21
N GLY A 68 -5.91 -15.55 11.09
CA GLY A 68 -6.82 -16.70 11.01
C GLY A 68 -6.43 -17.80 10.02
N SER A 69 -5.44 -17.56 9.15
CA SER A 69 -4.99 -18.56 8.18
C SER A 69 -4.00 -19.56 8.80
N ASN A 70 -4.45 -20.80 9.01
CA ASN A 70 -3.60 -21.89 9.48
C ASN A 70 -2.53 -22.27 8.45
N GLU A 71 -2.85 -22.13 7.16
CA GLU A 71 -1.91 -22.41 6.07
C GLU A 71 -0.75 -21.42 6.06
N TYR A 72 -1.03 -20.12 6.21
CA TYR A 72 0.01 -19.10 6.34
C TYR A 72 0.95 -19.39 7.53
N VAL A 73 0.38 -19.73 8.69
CA VAL A 73 1.14 -20.08 9.89
C VAL A 73 2.00 -21.32 9.66
N ALA A 74 1.47 -22.36 9.02
CA ALA A 74 2.21 -23.58 8.71
C ALA A 74 3.38 -23.29 7.76
N ASN A 75 3.13 -22.54 6.68
CA ASN A 75 4.14 -22.14 5.70
C ASN A 75 5.26 -21.31 6.34
N LEU A 76 4.91 -20.34 7.18
CA LEU A 76 5.89 -19.52 7.90
C LEU A 76 6.76 -20.38 8.84
N LYS A 77 6.15 -21.30 9.60
CA LYS A 77 6.87 -22.24 10.47
C LYS A 77 7.83 -23.13 9.69
N GLU A 78 7.38 -23.67 8.56
CA GLU A 78 8.19 -24.53 7.71
C GLU A 78 9.41 -23.76 7.18
N VAL A 79 9.23 -22.55 6.67
CA VAL A 79 10.33 -21.69 6.22
C VAL A 79 11.32 -21.42 7.35
N LEU A 80 10.84 -21.06 8.55
CA LEU A 80 11.68 -20.80 9.72
C LEU A 80 12.48 -22.05 10.13
N SER A 81 11.82 -23.20 10.23
CA SER A 81 12.40 -24.49 10.61
C SER A 81 13.47 -24.97 9.61
N THR A 82 13.11 -25.03 8.33
CA THR A 82 13.99 -25.51 7.25
C THR A 82 15.26 -24.65 7.13
N ASN A 83 15.14 -23.34 7.37
CA ASN A 83 16.27 -22.41 7.35
C ASN A 83 17.01 -22.31 8.70
N LYS A 84 16.57 -23.02 9.75
CA LYS A 84 17.09 -22.92 11.12
C LYS A 84 17.17 -21.45 11.59
N SER A 85 16.09 -20.71 11.34
CA SER A 85 16.01 -19.27 11.59
C SER A 85 14.81 -18.92 12.48
N SER A 86 14.92 -17.80 13.19
CA SER A 86 13.88 -17.19 14.01
C SER A 86 13.52 -15.80 13.50
N ILE A 87 12.41 -15.25 13.98
CA ILE A 87 12.01 -13.88 13.68
C ILE A 87 12.79 -12.93 14.61
N GLN A 88 13.52 -11.99 14.02
CA GLN A 88 14.26 -10.92 14.71
C GLN A 88 13.30 -9.82 15.19
N GLU A 89 12.48 -9.32 14.28
CA GLU A 89 11.44 -8.33 14.54
C GLU A 89 10.38 -8.40 13.42
N ILE A 90 9.18 -7.90 13.72
CA ILE A 90 8.09 -7.77 12.74
C ILE A 90 8.03 -6.31 12.31
N LEU A 91 8.17 -6.05 11.01
CA LEU A 91 7.94 -4.74 10.42
C LEU A 91 6.56 -4.71 9.78
N ILE A 92 5.70 -3.83 10.26
CA ILE A 92 4.39 -3.60 9.67
C ILE A 92 4.47 -2.44 8.72
N THR A 93 4.06 -2.70 7.49
CA THR A 93 4.04 -1.68 6.47
C THR A 93 2.95 -0.66 6.79
N HIS A 94 1.70 -1.04 6.96
CA HIS A 94 0.65 -0.08 7.32
C HIS A 94 -0.50 -0.74 8.08
N TRP A 95 -1.48 0.07 8.49
CA TRP A 95 -2.52 -0.31 9.45
C TRP A 95 -3.63 -1.21 8.87
N HIS A 96 -3.66 -1.49 7.56
CA HIS A 96 -4.76 -2.26 7.00
C HIS A 96 -4.80 -3.70 7.54
N PRO A 97 -6.00 -4.27 7.74
CA PRO A 97 -6.17 -5.57 8.38
C PRO A 97 -5.41 -6.72 7.72
N ASP A 98 -5.24 -6.68 6.41
CA ASP A 98 -4.50 -7.68 5.63
C ASP A 98 -2.97 -7.61 5.80
N HIS A 99 -2.46 -6.62 6.53
CA HIS A 99 -1.04 -6.50 6.90
C HIS A 99 -0.81 -6.65 8.40
N VAL A 100 -1.74 -6.20 9.25
CA VAL A 100 -1.63 -6.26 10.73
C VAL A 100 -2.37 -7.42 11.37
N GLY A 101 -3.35 -8.01 10.68
CA GLY A 101 -4.31 -8.94 11.28
C GLY A 101 -3.66 -10.21 11.82
N GLY A 102 -2.59 -10.69 11.17
CA GLY A 102 -1.90 -11.90 11.59
C GLY A 102 -0.83 -11.70 12.67
N ILE A 103 -0.67 -10.51 13.26
CA ILE A 103 0.36 -10.29 14.29
C ILE A 103 0.17 -11.26 15.47
N CYS A 104 -1.05 -11.38 15.99
CA CYS A 104 -1.35 -12.31 17.09
C CYS A 104 -1.00 -13.75 16.73
N ASP A 105 -1.32 -14.19 15.51
CA ASP A 105 -1.03 -15.55 15.06
C ASP A 105 0.47 -15.80 14.95
N VAL A 106 1.23 -14.85 14.39
CA VAL A 106 2.68 -14.96 14.29
C VAL A 106 3.32 -15.03 15.67
N LEU A 107 2.97 -14.13 16.59
CA LEU A 107 3.52 -14.14 17.94
C LEU A 107 3.21 -15.44 18.67
N ASN A 108 1.93 -15.82 18.74
CA ASN A 108 1.51 -16.94 19.57
C ASN A 108 1.88 -18.30 18.97
N LYS A 109 1.95 -18.41 17.65
CA LYS A 109 2.13 -19.70 16.98
C LYS A 109 3.52 -19.87 16.41
N CYS A 110 4.19 -18.81 15.95
CA CYS A 110 5.45 -18.89 15.20
C CYS A 110 6.69 -18.42 15.96
N THR A 111 6.54 -17.97 17.21
CA THR A 111 7.66 -17.47 18.01
C THR A 111 7.70 -18.10 19.40
N GLU A 112 8.90 -18.32 19.93
CA GLU A 112 9.11 -18.96 21.23
C GLU A 112 8.92 -17.96 22.39
N ASN A 113 9.30 -16.69 22.20
CA ASN A 113 9.27 -15.64 23.22
C ASN A 113 8.49 -14.41 22.75
N PRO A 114 7.15 -14.48 22.61
CA PRO A 114 6.34 -13.44 21.99
C PRO A 114 6.39 -12.08 22.70
N GLY A 115 6.58 -12.06 24.03
CA GLY A 115 6.63 -10.82 24.82
C GLY A 115 7.87 -9.95 24.59
N HIS A 116 8.91 -10.49 23.96
CA HIS A 116 10.16 -9.77 23.68
C HIS A 116 10.32 -9.39 22.20
N LEU A 117 9.42 -9.86 21.33
CA LEU A 117 9.56 -9.59 19.91
C LEU A 117 9.13 -8.16 19.59
N LYS A 118 10.07 -7.40 19.05
CA LYS A 118 9.82 -6.03 18.62
C LYS A 118 8.89 -6.02 17.39
N ILE A 119 7.87 -5.17 17.45
CA ILE A 119 6.95 -4.92 16.33
C ILE A 119 7.06 -3.45 15.96
N SER A 120 7.63 -3.17 14.79
CA SER A 120 7.96 -1.80 14.38
C SER A 120 7.09 -1.34 13.22
N LYS A 121 6.65 -0.08 13.25
CA LYS A 121 5.91 0.55 12.13
C LYS A 121 6.03 2.07 12.16
N LEU A 122 5.71 2.75 11.06
CA LEU A 122 5.53 4.21 11.11
C LEU A 122 4.21 4.55 11.86
N PRO A 123 4.19 5.65 12.64
CA PRO A 123 2.98 6.10 13.32
C PRO A 123 1.86 6.41 12.33
N GLN A 124 0.62 6.15 12.73
CA GLN A 124 -0.53 6.67 12.00
C GLN A 124 -0.76 8.13 12.36
N GLU A 125 -0.94 8.98 11.35
CA GLU A 125 -1.20 10.39 11.57
C GLU A 125 -2.55 10.60 12.27
N GLY A 126 -2.56 11.47 13.28
CA GLY A 126 -3.78 11.79 14.04
C GLY A 126 -4.19 10.73 15.08
N VAL A 127 -3.41 9.65 15.26
CA VAL A 127 -3.65 8.63 16.27
C VAL A 127 -2.57 8.73 17.36
N ALA A 128 -2.99 8.92 18.62
CA ALA A 128 -2.07 9.12 19.73
C ALA A 128 -1.36 7.84 20.15
N GLU A 129 -2.04 6.69 20.12
CA GLU A 129 -1.46 5.40 20.48
C GLU A 129 -2.18 4.28 19.71
N GLU A 130 -1.43 3.42 19.03
CA GLU A 130 -1.95 2.24 18.38
C GLU A 130 -1.52 1.00 19.16
N ILE A 131 -2.47 0.11 19.45
CA ILE A 131 -2.21 -1.18 20.07
C ILE A 131 -2.10 -2.22 18.95
N SER A 132 -1.10 -3.09 19.02
CA SER A 132 -0.86 -4.12 18.02
C SER A 132 -1.90 -5.25 18.10
N GLY A 133 -3.08 -5.01 17.51
CA GLY A 133 -4.21 -5.95 17.57
C GLY A 133 -4.62 -6.29 19.00
N ASN A 134 -5.12 -7.51 19.24
CA ASN A 134 -5.56 -7.97 20.57
C ASN A 134 -4.40 -8.37 21.51
N THR A 135 -3.14 -8.08 21.16
CA THR A 135 -1.97 -8.55 21.93
C THR A 135 -1.62 -7.67 23.13
N GLY A 136 -2.09 -6.42 23.15
CA GLY A 136 -1.65 -5.43 24.14
C GLY A 136 -0.22 -4.93 23.94
N ASN A 137 0.52 -5.40 22.92
CA ASN A 137 1.86 -4.93 22.62
C ASN A 137 1.84 -3.54 21.98
N LYS A 138 2.72 -2.66 22.45
CA LYS A 138 2.93 -1.33 21.85
C LYS A 138 3.82 -1.43 20.63
N TYR A 139 3.51 -0.67 19.59
CA TYR A 139 4.40 -0.55 18.43
C TYR A 139 5.67 0.22 18.80
N SER A 140 6.81 -0.25 18.31
CA SER A 140 8.04 0.54 18.23
C SER A 140 7.95 1.44 17.00
N TYR A 141 7.65 2.72 17.22
CA TYR A 141 7.49 3.63 16.10
C TYR A 141 8.81 3.95 15.41
N LEU A 142 8.85 3.68 14.11
CA LEU A 142 9.95 4.04 13.22
C LEU A 142 9.85 5.51 12.81
N LYS A 143 10.97 6.05 12.33
CA LYS A 143 11.09 7.39 11.76
C LYS A 143 11.69 7.31 10.36
N ASP A 144 11.53 8.39 9.61
CA ASP A 144 12.17 8.50 8.31
C ASP A 144 13.69 8.37 8.43
N GLY A 145 14.29 7.64 7.49
CA GLY A 145 15.73 7.40 7.47
C GLY A 145 16.24 6.32 8.42
N ASP A 146 15.39 5.79 9.32
CA ASP A 146 15.75 4.69 10.21
C ASP A 146 16.29 3.51 9.41
N LYS A 147 17.31 2.87 9.97
CA LYS A 147 17.91 1.66 9.41
C LYS A 147 17.60 0.48 10.33
N ILE A 148 17.00 -0.54 9.75
CA ILE A 148 16.76 -1.83 10.38
C ILE A 148 17.75 -2.83 9.78
N VAL A 149 18.62 -3.37 10.60
CA VAL A 149 19.72 -4.24 10.15
C VAL A 149 19.45 -5.66 10.58
N THR A 150 19.70 -6.60 9.69
CA THR A 150 19.73 -8.04 9.96
C THR A 150 20.92 -8.64 9.20
N GLU A 151 21.30 -9.87 9.53
CA GLU A 151 22.42 -10.51 8.84
C GLU A 151 22.14 -10.59 7.34
N GLY A 152 23.05 -10.06 6.52
CA GLY A 152 22.95 -10.07 5.07
C GLY A 152 21.98 -9.04 4.47
N ALA A 153 21.27 -8.22 5.26
CA ALA A 153 20.39 -7.19 4.73
C ALA A 153 20.30 -5.94 5.63
N THR A 154 20.19 -4.76 5.00
CA THR A 154 19.82 -3.51 5.69
C THR A 154 18.58 -2.93 5.02
N LEU A 155 17.56 -2.71 5.83
CA LEU A 155 16.31 -2.04 5.47
C LEU A 155 16.41 -0.57 5.85
N LYS A 156 16.22 0.34 4.90
CA LYS A 156 16.07 1.78 5.19
C LYS A 156 14.59 2.18 5.07
N VAL A 157 14.10 2.91 6.06
CA VAL A 157 12.76 3.50 6.08
C VAL A 157 12.77 4.78 5.25
N PHE A 158 11.76 4.94 4.40
CA PHE A 158 11.54 6.13 3.58
C PHE A 158 10.19 6.76 3.89
N PRO A 159 10.03 8.08 3.65
CA PRO A 159 9.04 8.87 4.36
C PRO A 159 7.61 8.63 3.89
N HIS A 160 6.72 8.79 4.85
CA HIS A 160 5.42 9.44 4.68
C HIS A 160 5.68 10.93 4.44
N SER A 161 5.27 11.48 3.30
CA SER A 161 5.32 12.93 3.08
C SER A 161 4.45 13.66 4.11
N TRP A 162 5.09 14.34 5.05
CA TRP A 162 4.44 15.24 5.99
C TRP A 162 3.68 16.33 5.22
N SER A 163 2.36 16.31 5.24
CA SER A 163 1.56 17.48 4.87
C SER A 163 1.06 18.14 6.13
N HIS A 164 1.61 19.32 6.45
CA HIS A 164 0.92 20.25 7.33
C HIS A 164 -0.39 20.67 6.66
N ASN A 165 -1.49 20.04 7.05
CA ASN A 165 -2.73 20.71 7.45
C ASN A 165 -3.79 19.67 7.80
N ARG A 166 -4.26 19.74 9.05
CA ARG A 166 -5.47 19.09 9.53
C ARG A 166 -6.65 19.68 8.75
N SER A 167 -7.14 18.94 7.77
CA SER A 167 -8.51 19.11 7.30
C SER A 167 -9.09 17.72 7.16
N HIS A 168 -10.08 17.46 8.03
CA HIS A 168 -10.94 16.29 8.05
C HIS A 168 -11.29 15.84 6.62
N ASP A 169 -10.83 14.66 6.21
CA ASP A 169 -11.43 13.77 5.20
C ASP A 169 -10.38 12.74 4.75
N THR A 170 -10.03 11.80 5.64
CA THR A 170 -9.26 10.59 5.27
C THR A 170 -10.08 9.35 5.59
N LEU A 171 -11.09 9.12 4.77
CA LEU A 171 -11.76 7.83 4.65
C LEU A 171 -11.35 7.22 3.30
N SER A 172 -10.77 6.02 3.35
CA SER A 172 -10.43 5.16 2.20
C SER A 172 -9.17 5.50 1.37
N GLY A 173 -8.00 5.50 2.00
CA GLY A 173 -6.71 5.46 1.30
C GLY A 173 -6.04 4.08 1.39
N ARG A 174 -6.24 3.20 0.40
CA ARG A 174 -5.55 1.90 0.29
C ARG A 174 -4.06 2.11 -0.02
N GLY A 175 -3.19 1.99 0.99
CA GLY A 175 -1.74 2.06 0.82
C GLY A 175 -1.19 0.79 0.16
N LYS A 176 -0.17 0.94 -0.68
CA LYS A 176 0.65 -0.18 -1.16
C LYS A 176 2.06 -0.01 -0.61
N CYS A 177 2.61 -1.04 0.01
CA CYS A 177 4.00 -1.06 0.42
C CYS A 177 4.85 -1.82 -0.61
N CYS A 178 6.09 -1.36 -0.79
CA CYS A 178 7.05 -1.92 -1.72
C CYS A 178 8.42 -2.07 -1.03
N LEU A 179 9.08 -3.21 -1.23
CA LEU A 179 10.50 -3.39 -0.92
C LEU A 179 11.33 -3.30 -2.20
N PHE A 180 12.40 -2.51 -2.22
CA PHE A 180 13.26 -2.36 -3.40
C PHE A 180 14.60 -3.09 -3.24
N GLY A 181 15.12 -3.78 -4.28
CA GLY A 181 16.30 -4.64 -4.16
C GLY A 181 17.47 -4.35 -5.12
N ARG A 182 18.71 -4.45 -4.59
CA ARG A 182 19.94 -5.03 -5.22
C ARG A 182 21.14 -5.16 -4.24
N LEU A 183 21.14 -4.48 -3.08
CA LEU A 183 22.09 -4.66 -1.95
C LEU A 183 21.56 -4.09 -0.62
N HIS A 184 20.63 -3.14 -0.68
CA HIS A 184 19.90 -2.60 0.45
C HIS A 184 18.42 -2.79 0.14
N LEU A 185 17.70 -3.55 0.96
CA LEU A 185 16.26 -3.61 0.85
C LEU A 185 15.72 -2.26 1.38
N ARG A 186 14.71 -1.67 0.75
CA ARG A 186 14.18 -0.36 1.16
C ARG A 186 12.67 -0.49 1.31
N CYS A 187 12.12 -0.22 2.50
CA CYS A 187 10.69 -0.34 2.79
C CYS A 187 10.03 1.04 2.75
N LEU A 188 8.95 1.19 1.98
CA LEU A 188 8.24 2.48 1.84
C LEU A 188 6.76 2.36 2.19
N ARG A 189 6.25 3.32 2.97
CA ARG A 189 4.81 3.59 3.11
C ARG A 189 4.39 4.82 2.32
N ILE A 190 3.17 4.79 1.78
CA ILE A 190 2.60 5.87 0.97
C ILE A 190 1.31 6.34 1.62
N PHE A 191 1.21 7.63 2.01
CA PHE A 191 0.07 8.51 1.66
C PHE A 191 0.23 9.94 2.24
N PHE A 192 0.37 10.93 1.35
CA PHE A 192 -0.50 12.12 1.20
C PHE A 192 0.06 13.05 0.11
N THR A 193 1.29 12.78 -0.33
CA THR A 193 1.69 13.06 -1.69
C THR A 193 1.99 11.75 -2.38
N TYR A 194 0.95 10.94 -2.65
CA TYR A 194 1.10 9.67 -3.40
C TYR A 194 2.00 9.84 -4.64
N MET A 195 1.79 10.93 -5.38
CA MET A 195 2.63 11.31 -6.51
C MET A 195 4.08 11.62 -6.11
N LYS A 196 4.33 12.46 -5.10
CA LYS A 196 5.72 12.71 -4.65
C LYS A 196 6.37 11.45 -4.04
N SER A 197 5.60 10.52 -3.46
CA SER A 197 6.14 9.23 -3.03
C SER A 197 6.62 8.41 -4.24
N LEU A 198 5.84 8.37 -5.33
CA LEU A 198 6.28 7.74 -6.57
C LEU A 198 7.52 8.44 -7.15
N GLU A 199 7.61 9.77 -7.10
CA GLU A 199 8.80 10.53 -7.52
C GLU A 199 10.03 10.23 -6.64
N VAL A 200 9.86 10.19 -5.32
CA VAL A 200 10.92 9.80 -4.38
C VAL A 200 11.42 8.40 -4.73
N ILE A 201 10.52 7.43 -4.92
CA ILE A 201 10.90 6.07 -5.34
C ILE A 201 11.63 6.10 -6.67
N LEU A 202 11.11 6.82 -7.66
CA LEU A 202 11.71 6.92 -8.98
C LEU A 202 13.15 7.42 -8.89
N ASN A 203 13.40 8.42 -8.03
CA ASN A 203 14.73 8.97 -7.77
C ASN A 203 15.66 7.97 -7.05
N LEU A 204 15.11 6.98 -6.33
CA LEU A 204 15.92 5.87 -5.79
C LEU A 204 16.42 4.93 -6.88
N SER A 205 15.90 5.03 -8.11
CA SER A 205 16.21 4.17 -9.26
C SER A 205 16.22 2.68 -8.91
N PRO A 206 15.12 2.15 -8.34
CA PRO A 206 15.09 0.76 -7.93
C PRO A 206 15.20 -0.17 -9.12
N HIS A 207 15.93 -1.27 -8.95
CA HIS A 207 15.97 -2.30 -9.99
C HIS A 207 14.66 -3.08 -10.03
N LEU A 208 14.20 -3.59 -8.87
CA LEU A 208 12.96 -4.36 -8.75
C LEU A 208 12.12 -3.91 -7.55
N ILE A 209 10.85 -4.30 -7.51
CA ILE A 209 9.91 -4.11 -6.39
C ILE A 209 9.34 -5.45 -5.95
N TYR A 210 9.36 -5.69 -4.64
CA TYR A 210 8.53 -6.69 -3.97
C TYR A 210 7.28 -6.00 -3.40
N PRO A 211 6.10 -6.13 -4.03
CA PRO A 211 4.90 -5.41 -3.65
C PRO A 211 4.12 -6.13 -2.53
N GLY A 212 3.29 -5.41 -1.78
CA GLY A 212 2.39 -6.04 -0.80
C GLY A 212 1.40 -7.06 -1.39
N HIS A 213 1.10 -6.99 -2.69
CA HIS A 213 0.25 -7.96 -3.41
C HIS A 213 0.72 -8.14 -4.86
N GLY A 214 0.51 -9.33 -5.40
CA GLY A 214 0.84 -9.65 -6.80
C GLY A 214 2.31 -10.05 -7.01
N PRO A 215 2.72 -10.28 -8.27
CA PRO A 215 4.06 -10.74 -8.59
C PRO A 215 5.13 -9.67 -8.33
N VAL A 216 6.39 -10.11 -8.27
CA VAL A 216 7.56 -9.20 -8.27
C VAL A 216 7.51 -8.32 -9.53
N VAL A 217 7.87 -7.05 -9.38
CA VAL A 217 8.01 -6.13 -10.52
C VAL A 217 9.50 -5.99 -10.83
N GLU A 218 9.93 -6.64 -11.91
CA GLU A 218 11.33 -6.61 -12.36
C GLU A 218 11.70 -5.30 -13.04
N GLU A 219 10.77 -4.67 -13.77
CA GLU A 219 10.97 -3.39 -14.44
C GLU A 219 10.44 -2.23 -13.57
N ALA A 220 11.03 -2.05 -12.38
CA ALA A 220 10.48 -1.16 -11.36
C ALA A 220 10.35 0.30 -11.82
N VAL A 221 11.39 0.87 -12.42
CA VAL A 221 11.38 2.25 -12.93
C VAL A 221 10.28 2.45 -13.98
N THR A 222 10.17 1.53 -14.92
CA THR A 222 9.13 1.55 -15.96
C THR A 222 7.75 1.53 -15.31
N LYS A 223 7.53 0.64 -14.33
CA LYS A 223 6.25 0.52 -13.64
C LYS A 223 5.86 1.76 -12.85
N ILE A 224 6.82 2.41 -12.20
CA ILE A 224 6.57 3.66 -11.46
C ILE A 224 6.18 4.78 -12.45
N LYS A 225 6.88 4.89 -13.58
CA LYS A 225 6.55 5.86 -14.64
C LYS A 225 5.15 5.62 -15.21
N GLU A 226 4.78 4.37 -15.49
CA GLU A 226 3.41 4.02 -15.91
C GLU A 226 2.37 4.52 -14.90
N TYR A 227 2.62 4.35 -13.60
CA TYR A 227 1.72 4.81 -12.54
C TYR A 227 1.61 6.34 -12.51
N ILE A 228 2.73 7.05 -12.62
CA ILE A 228 2.78 8.53 -12.65
C ILE A 228 2.02 9.05 -13.88
N GLU A 229 2.34 8.54 -15.07
CA GLU A 229 1.73 8.96 -16.34
C GLU A 229 0.21 8.72 -16.33
N HIS A 230 -0.22 7.57 -15.80
CA HIS A 230 -1.64 7.25 -15.67
C HIS A 230 -2.38 8.27 -14.81
N ARG A 231 -1.80 8.67 -13.67
CA ARG A 231 -2.39 9.69 -12.78
C ARG A 231 -2.41 11.07 -13.42
N ASN A 232 -1.33 11.47 -14.08
CA ASN A 232 -1.25 12.75 -14.77
C ASN A 232 -2.25 12.83 -15.93
N THR A 233 -2.45 11.73 -16.67
CA THR A 233 -3.46 11.63 -17.72
C THR A 233 -4.86 11.81 -17.15
N ARG A 234 -5.18 11.12 -16.04
CA ARG A 234 -6.48 11.27 -15.38
C ARG A 234 -6.71 12.69 -14.87
N GLU A 235 -5.69 13.30 -14.27
CA GLU A 235 -5.76 14.69 -13.81
C GLU A 235 -6.03 15.66 -14.96
N LYS A 236 -5.36 15.49 -16.10
CA LYS A 236 -5.61 16.28 -17.32
C LYS A 236 -7.05 16.16 -17.78
N GLN A 237 -7.59 14.95 -17.85
CA GLN A 237 -9.00 14.72 -18.22
C GLN A 237 -9.98 15.39 -17.25
N ILE A 238 -9.67 15.40 -15.95
CA ILE A 238 -10.51 16.05 -14.93
C ILE A 238 -10.50 17.58 -15.14
N LEU A 239 -9.34 18.19 -15.39
CA LEU A 239 -9.25 19.61 -15.66
C LEU A 239 -9.98 20.01 -16.95
N GLU A 240 -9.84 19.20 -18.00
CA GLU A 240 -10.61 19.39 -19.25
C GLU A 240 -12.13 19.29 -19.00
N ALA A 241 -12.56 18.39 -18.12
CA ALA A 241 -13.98 18.22 -17.77
C ALA A 241 -14.55 19.38 -16.92
N LEU A 242 -13.71 20.03 -16.11
CA LEU A 242 -14.05 21.25 -15.34
C LEU A 242 -14.24 22.46 -16.28
N GLY A 243 -13.41 22.56 -17.32
CA GLY A 243 -13.37 23.72 -18.22
C GLY A 243 -12.63 24.92 -17.60
N GLU A 244 -12.54 26.01 -18.36
CA GLU A 244 -11.82 27.23 -17.95
C GLU A 244 -12.73 28.28 -17.29
N ASP A 245 -14.05 28.12 -17.37
CA ASP A 245 -15.03 29.06 -16.84
C ASP A 245 -15.16 28.93 -15.31
N PRO A 246 -14.78 29.97 -14.53
CA PRO A 246 -14.87 29.94 -13.06
C PRO A 246 -16.31 29.88 -12.52
N GLU A 247 -17.31 30.24 -13.33
CA GLU A 247 -18.73 30.20 -12.95
C GLU A 247 -19.35 28.82 -13.18
N ASN A 248 -18.67 27.93 -13.91
CA ASN A 248 -19.14 26.58 -14.19
C ASN A 248 -18.98 25.65 -12.97
N LEU A 249 -20.00 25.64 -12.11
CA LEU A 249 -20.07 24.73 -10.96
C LEU A 249 -20.43 23.31 -11.40
N ILE A 250 -19.51 22.37 -11.21
CA ILE A 250 -19.67 20.97 -11.60
C ILE A 250 -19.41 20.03 -10.42
N THR A 251 -20.23 18.99 -10.26
CA THR A 251 -20.05 18.01 -9.18
C THR A 251 -19.01 16.94 -9.52
N SER A 252 -18.48 16.26 -8.51
CA SER A 252 -17.60 15.10 -8.69
C SER A 252 -18.23 14.02 -9.56
N MET A 253 -19.55 13.78 -9.42
CA MET A 253 -20.28 12.80 -10.20
C MET A 253 -20.47 13.23 -11.67
N ASP A 254 -20.60 14.53 -11.94
CA ASP A 254 -20.67 15.02 -13.33
C ASP A 254 -19.32 14.87 -14.03
N ILE A 255 -18.21 15.09 -13.32
CA ILE A 255 -16.87 14.76 -13.82
C ILE A 255 -16.75 13.26 -14.09
N VAL A 256 -17.27 12.39 -13.21
CA VAL A 256 -17.29 10.93 -13.46
C VAL A 256 -18.02 10.62 -14.76
N LYS A 257 -19.21 11.17 -14.99
CA LYS A 257 -19.97 10.94 -16.23
C LYS A 257 -19.22 11.38 -17.49
N LYS A 258 -18.44 12.47 -17.41
CA LYS A 258 -17.62 12.97 -18.53
C LYS A 258 -16.35 12.15 -18.77
N VAL A 259 -15.67 11.71 -17.69
CA VAL A 259 -14.31 11.15 -17.75
C VAL A 259 -14.31 9.61 -17.73
N TYR A 260 -15.37 8.97 -17.23
CA TYR A 260 -15.52 7.52 -17.07
C TYR A 260 -16.67 6.97 -17.93
N VAL A 261 -16.79 7.43 -19.18
CA VAL A 261 -17.91 7.10 -20.10
C VAL A 261 -18.13 5.60 -20.26
N ASP A 262 -17.06 4.82 -20.42
CA ASP A 262 -17.12 3.37 -20.63
C ASP A 262 -17.14 2.55 -19.31
N THR A 263 -17.20 3.21 -18.15
CA THR A 263 -17.17 2.52 -16.86
C THR A 263 -18.57 2.07 -16.45
N PRO A 264 -18.78 0.79 -16.08
CA PRO A 264 -20.08 0.31 -15.61
C PRO A 264 -20.63 1.13 -14.43
N TRP A 265 -21.94 1.38 -14.43
CA TRP A 265 -22.61 2.25 -13.44
C TRP A 265 -22.33 1.86 -11.99
N HIS A 266 -22.26 0.55 -11.69
CA HIS A 266 -22.02 0.05 -10.34
C HIS A 266 -20.62 0.43 -9.81
N LEU A 267 -19.73 0.92 -10.67
CA LEU A 267 -18.37 1.37 -10.33
C LEU A 267 -18.23 2.89 -10.31
N HIS A 268 -19.30 3.64 -10.62
CA HIS A 268 -19.25 5.10 -10.64
C HIS A 268 -18.92 5.66 -9.27
N LYS A 269 -19.36 5.03 -8.17
CA LYS A 269 -19.00 5.47 -6.83
C LYS A 269 -17.50 5.34 -6.55
N ALA A 270 -16.88 4.30 -7.09
CA ALA A 270 -15.44 4.11 -7.00
C ALA A 270 -14.66 5.13 -7.86
N ALA A 271 -15.15 5.38 -9.06
CA ALA A 271 -14.63 6.41 -9.94
C ALA A 271 -14.74 7.80 -9.30
N GLU A 272 -15.85 8.08 -8.60
CA GLU A 272 -16.05 9.32 -7.86
C GLU A 272 -15.01 9.49 -6.74
N ASN A 273 -14.73 8.43 -5.96
CA ASN A 273 -13.65 8.47 -4.98
C ASN A 273 -12.29 8.76 -5.63
N ASN A 274 -12.03 8.22 -6.83
CA ASN A 274 -10.82 8.55 -7.57
C ASN A 274 -10.79 10.02 -8.01
N VAL A 275 -11.88 10.55 -8.56
CA VAL A 275 -12.01 11.97 -8.92
C VAL A 275 -11.77 12.87 -7.72
N ASN A 276 -12.39 12.55 -6.57
CA ASN A 276 -12.22 13.33 -5.34
C ASN A 276 -10.75 13.38 -4.88
N HIS A 277 -9.99 12.29 -4.98
CA HIS A 277 -8.56 12.32 -4.68
C HIS A 277 -7.77 13.28 -5.58
N HIS A 278 -8.10 13.33 -6.88
CA HIS A 278 -7.51 14.29 -7.80
C HIS A 278 -7.92 15.73 -7.48
N LEU A 279 -9.20 15.98 -7.22
CA LEU A 279 -9.70 17.32 -6.85
C LEU A 279 -9.04 17.83 -5.55
N THR A 280 -8.91 16.98 -4.53
CA THR A 280 -8.22 17.32 -3.28
C THR A 280 -6.73 17.63 -3.50
N LYS A 281 -6.06 16.99 -4.47
CA LYS A 281 -4.69 17.37 -4.87
C LYS A 281 -4.68 18.74 -5.54
N LEU A 282 -5.52 18.92 -6.56
CA LEU A 282 -5.60 20.16 -7.34
C LEU A 282 -5.98 21.37 -6.45
N GLU A 283 -6.82 21.16 -5.44
CA GLU A 283 -7.21 22.19 -4.47
C GLU A 283 -6.02 22.65 -3.63
N LYS A 284 -5.19 21.72 -3.16
CA LYS A 284 -3.94 22.04 -2.44
C LYS A 284 -2.91 22.74 -3.32
N GLU A 285 -2.96 22.50 -4.62
CA GLU A 285 -2.13 23.19 -5.62
C GLU A 285 -2.73 24.55 -6.03
N GLY A 286 -3.88 24.94 -5.49
CA GLY A 286 -4.57 26.19 -5.82
C GLY A 286 -5.17 26.22 -7.24
N ARG A 287 -5.30 25.06 -7.90
CA ARG A 287 -5.76 24.94 -9.29
C ARG A 287 -7.27 24.77 -9.40
N VAL A 288 -7.93 24.32 -8.34
CA VAL A 288 -9.39 24.24 -8.24
C VAL A 288 -9.83 24.78 -6.88
N ARG A 289 -11.07 25.26 -6.79
CA ARG A 289 -11.67 25.72 -5.53
C ARG A 289 -12.89 24.89 -5.23
N LYS A 290 -12.95 24.29 -4.03
CA LYS A 290 -14.17 23.65 -3.55
C LYS A 290 -15.11 24.72 -3.00
N PHE A 291 -16.30 24.83 -3.57
CA PHE A 291 -17.38 25.62 -2.98
C PHE A 291 -18.24 24.68 -2.14
N THR A 292 -18.20 24.86 -0.82
CA THR A 292 -19.12 24.18 0.10
C THR A 292 -20.24 25.16 0.44
N LEU A 293 -21.47 24.91 -0.01
CA LEU A 293 -22.62 25.76 0.33
C LEU A 293 -23.84 24.91 0.64
N ILE A 294 -24.24 24.86 1.92
CA ILE A 294 -25.65 25.05 2.30
C ILE A 294 -25.67 25.88 3.60
N TYR A 295 -26.05 27.15 3.49
CA TYR A 295 -26.65 27.94 4.58
C TYR A 295 -27.79 28.77 3.95
N CYS A 296 -29.00 28.66 4.51
CA CYS A 296 -30.18 29.39 4.06
C CYS A 296 -30.37 30.70 4.86
N PHE A 297 -31.24 31.57 4.33
CA PHE A 297 -31.52 32.91 4.85
C PHE A 297 -32.14 32.86 6.26
N ASN A 298 -31.59 33.64 7.19
CA ASN A 298 -32.20 33.89 8.49
C ASN A 298 -32.97 35.23 8.41
N ARG A 299 -34.21 35.25 8.87
CA ARG A 299 -34.98 36.51 9.02
C ARG A 299 -34.52 37.27 10.25
#